data_AF-A0AAU1I0J4-F1
#
_entry.id   AF-A0AAU1I0J4-F1
#
_cell.length_a   1.000
_cell.length_b   1.000
_cell.length_c   1.000
_cell.angle_alpha   90.00
_cell.angle_beta   90.00
_cell.angle_gamma   90.00
#
_symmetry.space_group_name_H-M   'P 1'
#
loop_
_entity.id
_entity.type
_entity.pdbx_description
1 polymer ?
#
loop_
_entity_poly.entity_id
_entity_poly.type
_entity_poly.pdbx_seq_one_letter_code
_entity_poly.pdbx_strand_id
1 'polypeptide(L)'
;MTAALIGGGVAITTKGGGSGGDESIADPTACKAKLTENYRRVMANGAKGPTPATPTACAGLNEKSLKRITGEVITEYLDSDQAAKDLAPALPSPSLPASADVSPECRTWIKAELLDDTEEIDATPGYDACGDLSGEELQAAIDAVAEELSAQITPES
;
A
#
# COMPACT_ATOMS: atom_id res chain seq x y z
N MET A 1 -40.52 3.24 34.02
CA MET A 1 -41.80 2.61 33.64
C MET A 1 -42.54 3.55 32.70
N THR A 2 -43.31 3.00 31.75
CA THR A 2 -43.96 3.64 30.57
C THR A 2 -43.06 3.70 29.34
N ALA A 3 -43.42 3.27 28.14
CA ALA A 3 -44.41 2.30 27.63
C ALA A 3 -43.98 1.97 26.18
N ALA A 4 -44.25 0.75 25.74
CA ALA A 4 -43.98 0.28 24.38
C ALA A 4 -44.87 0.95 23.32
N LEU A 5 -44.34 1.13 22.10
CA LEU A 5 -45.14 1.23 20.89
C LEU A 5 -44.71 0.16 19.88
N ILE A 6 -45.68 -0.70 19.60
CA ILE A 6 -45.76 -1.69 18.54
C ILE A 6 -45.98 -0.96 17.21
N GLY A 7 -45.37 -1.45 16.14
CA GLY A 7 -46.01 -1.40 14.81
C GLY A 7 -45.19 -0.78 13.70
N GLY A 8 -44.89 -1.58 12.68
CA GLY A 8 -44.41 -1.08 11.39
C GLY A 8 -43.56 -2.09 10.64
N GLY A 9 -44.14 -3.23 10.24
CA GLY A 9 -43.51 -4.11 9.26
C GLY A 9 -43.41 -3.39 7.91
N VAL A 10 -42.20 -3.28 7.36
CA VAL A 10 -42.00 -2.88 5.97
C VAL A 10 -42.08 -4.13 5.12
N ALA A 11 -43.12 -4.17 4.28
CA ALA A 11 -43.39 -5.22 3.33
C ALA A 11 -42.22 -5.37 2.34
N ILE A 12 -41.76 -6.59 2.18
CA ILE A 12 -40.87 -7.02 1.09
C ILE A 12 -41.72 -6.99 -0.18
N THR A 13 -41.58 -5.94 -0.98
CA THR A 13 -42.12 -5.91 -2.35
C THR A 13 -41.12 -6.53 -3.31
N THR A 14 -41.05 -7.86 -3.33
CA THR A 14 -40.55 -8.59 -4.50
C THR A 14 -41.67 -8.67 -5.53
N LYS A 15 -41.74 -7.66 -6.41
CA LYS A 15 -42.55 -7.74 -7.63
C LYS A 15 -41.60 -7.77 -8.84
N GLY A 16 -41.52 -8.94 -9.44
CA GLY A 16 -40.71 -9.21 -10.61
C GLY A 16 -41.23 -8.54 -11.89
N GLY A 17 -40.42 -8.67 -12.94
CA GLY A 17 -40.85 -8.56 -14.33
C GLY A 17 -40.65 -7.18 -14.95
N GLY A 18 -39.39 -6.85 -15.23
CA GLY A 18 -39.01 -5.74 -16.10
C GLY A 18 -37.78 -6.10 -16.91
N SER A 19 -37.95 -6.89 -17.97
CA SER A 19 -37.05 -6.83 -19.14
C SER A 19 -37.23 -5.45 -19.78
N GLY A 20 -36.47 -4.49 -19.29
CA GLY A 20 -36.38 -3.13 -19.82
C GLY A 20 -34.97 -2.66 -19.48
N GLY A 21 -34.15 -2.48 -20.50
CA GLY A 21 -32.76 -2.07 -20.35
C GLY A 21 -32.67 -0.66 -19.79
N ASP A 22 -32.69 -0.53 -18.48
CA ASP A 22 -31.89 0.48 -17.81
C ASP A 22 -30.52 -0.15 -17.63
N GLU A 23 -29.69 0.05 -18.64
CA GLU A 23 -28.26 -0.10 -18.54
C GLU A 23 -27.87 0.65 -17.26
N SER A 24 -27.68 -0.06 -16.16
CA SER A 24 -27.11 0.54 -14.95
C SER A 24 -25.70 0.90 -15.36
N ILE A 25 -25.55 2.09 -15.92
CA ILE A 25 -24.28 2.67 -16.31
C ILE A 25 -23.51 2.70 -15.00
N ALA A 26 -22.52 1.83 -14.92
CA ALA A 26 -21.70 1.73 -13.74
C ALA A 26 -21.11 3.12 -13.47
N ASP A 27 -21.32 3.63 -12.26
CA ASP A 27 -20.84 4.94 -11.85
C ASP A 27 -19.38 4.77 -11.40
N PRO A 28 -18.40 5.23 -12.20
CA PRO A 28 -16.99 5.05 -11.86
C PRO A 28 -16.61 5.76 -10.56
N THR A 29 -17.27 6.89 -10.27
CA THR A 29 -17.04 7.69 -9.06
C THR A 29 -17.61 6.99 -7.84
N ALA A 30 -18.83 6.44 -7.92
CA ALA A 30 -19.42 5.66 -6.83
C ALA A 30 -18.65 4.35 -6.58
N CYS A 31 -18.19 3.69 -7.65
CA CYS A 31 -17.32 2.52 -7.56
C CYS A 31 -16.02 2.85 -6.82
N LYS A 32 -15.33 3.92 -7.23
CA LYS A 32 -14.10 4.39 -6.59
C LYS A 32 -14.32 4.66 -5.11
N ALA A 33 -15.35 5.42 -4.74
CA ALA A 33 -15.65 5.72 -3.35
C ALA A 33 -15.87 4.46 -2.49
N LYS A 34 -16.57 3.44 -3.03
CA LYS A 34 -16.79 2.17 -2.34
C LYS A 34 -15.53 1.31 -2.24
N LEU A 35 -14.68 1.32 -3.27
CA LEU A 35 -13.38 0.67 -3.22
C LEU A 35 -12.47 1.34 -2.19
N THR A 36 -12.42 2.68 -2.13
CA THR A 36 -11.66 3.42 -1.10
C THR A 36 -12.14 3.07 0.31
N GLU A 37 -13.46 3.04 0.55
CA GLU A 37 -14.03 2.67 1.85
C GLU A 37 -13.65 1.24 2.25
N ASN A 38 -13.74 0.29 1.31
CA ASN A 38 -13.37 -1.10 1.55
C ASN A 38 -11.87 -1.25 1.80
N TYR A 39 -11.04 -0.64 0.97
CA TYR A 39 -9.58 -0.69 1.09
C TYR A 39 -9.11 -0.16 2.45
N ARG A 40 -9.59 1.02 2.86
CA ARG A 40 -9.28 1.58 4.19
C ARG A 40 -9.71 0.66 5.33
N ARG A 41 -10.88 0.04 5.21
CA ARG A 41 -11.37 -0.92 6.22
C ARG A 41 -10.45 -2.15 6.30
N VAL A 42 -10.04 -2.71 5.18
CA VAL A 42 -9.13 -3.87 5.15
C VAL A 42 -7.77 -3.52 5.76
N MET A 43 -7.21 -2.35 5.41
CA MET A 43 -5.93 -1.89 5.95
C MET A 43 -6.01 -1.61 7.45
N ALA A 44 -7.05 -0.93 7.92
CA ALA A 44 -7.27 -0.68 9.35
C ALA A 44 -7.45 -1.96 10.18
N ASN A 45 -7.85 -3.08 9.55
CA ASN A 45 -7.92 -4.40 10.19
C ASN A 45 -6.65 -5.25 9.97
N GLY A 46 -5.54 -4.64 9.54
CA GLY A 46 -4.25 -5.32 9.36
C GLY A 46 -4.28 -6.32 8.21
N ALA A 47 -4.88 -5.94 7.08
CA ALA A 47 -5.14 -6.80 5.93
C ALA A 47 -5.99 -8.06 6.23
N LYS A 48 -6.63 -8.11 7.41
CA LYS A 48 -7.61 -9.14 7.77
C LYS A 48 -8.98 -8.62 7.41
N GLY A 49 -9.57 -9.16 6.35
CA GLY A 49 -10.89 -8.78 5.92
C GLY A 49 -11.60 -9.91 5.18
N PRO A 50 -12.93 -9.83 5.03
CA PRO A 50 -13.62 -10.70 4.09
C PRO A 50 -13.00 -10.53 2.70
N THR A 51 -12.95 -11.61 1.92
CA THR A 51 -12.49 -11.58 0.53
C THR A 51 -13.15 -10.40 -0.19
N PRO A 52 -12.40 -9.56 -0.92
CA PRO A 52 -12.96 -8.36 -1.53
C PRO A 52 -13.96 -8.77 -2.61
N ALA A 53 -15.24 -8.78 -2.26
CA ALA A 53 -16.31 -8.81 -3.23
C ALA A 53 -16.37 -7.44 -3.91
N THR A 54 -16.36 -7.44 -5.24
CA THR A 54 -16.53 -6.23 -6.03
C THR A 54 -17.83 -5.53 -5.63
N PRO A 55 -17.79 -4.25 -5.20
CA PRO A 55 -19.00 -3.54 -4.79
C PRO A 55 -20.03 -3.50 -5.92
N THR A 56 -21.32 -3.54 -5.60
CA THR A 56 -22.40 -3.41 -6.60
C THR A 56 -22.30 -2.11 -7.40
N ALA A 57 -21.73 -1.04 -6.82
CA ALA A 57 -21.44 0.22 -7.52
C ALA A 57 -20.43 0.08 -8.68
N CYS A 58 -19.64 -0.99 -8.68
CA CYS A 58 -18.71 -1.33 -9.75
C CYS A 58 -19.29 -2.34 -10.75
N ALA A 59 -20.53 -2.82 -10.54
CA ALA A 59 -21.17 -3.79 -11.43
C ALA A 59 -21.41 -3.14 -12.80
N GLY A 60 -20.93 -3.78 -13.87
CA GLY A 60 -21.02 -3.26 -15.24
C GLY A 60 -19.79 -2.49 -15.72
N LEU A 61 -18.79 -2.22 -14.86
CA LEU A 61 -17.49 -1.74 -15.33
C LEU A 61 -16.73 -2.85 -16.05
N ASN A 62 -16.09 -2.51 -17.17
CA ASN A 62 -15.12 -3.40 -17.78
C ASN A 62 -13.87 -3.54 -16.89
N GLU A 63 -13.17 -4.67 -17.04
CA GLU A 63 -11.98 -5.01 -16.26
C GLU A 63 -10.91 -3.91 -16.31
N LYS A 64 -10.67 -3.32 -17.49
CA LYS A 64 -9.70 -2.23 -17.65
C LYS A 64 -10.04 -1.00 -16.80
N SER A 65 -11.33 -0.66 -16.72
CA SER A 65 -11.81 0.47 -15.93
C SER A 65 -11.74 0.17 -14.44
N LEU A 66 -12.12 -1.05 -14.04
CA LEU A 66 -11.98 -1.49 -12.65
C LEU A 66 -10.51 -1.50 -12.20
N LYS A 67 -9.60 -2.04 -13.01
CA LYS A 67 -8.16 -2.07 -12.73
C LYS A 67 -7.59 -0.65 -12.56
N ARG A 68 -7.98 0.28 -13.43
CA ARG A 68 -7.57 1.69 -13.33
C ARG A 68 -8.08 2.33 -12.04
N ILE A 69 -9.36 2.19 -11.73
CA ILE A 69 -9.94 2.76 -10.49
C ILE A 69 -9.27 2.16 -9.26
N THR A 70 -9.08 0.84 -9.22
CA THR A 70 -8.38 0.18 -8.12
C THR A 70 -6.95 0.71 -7.97
N GLY A 71 -6.22 0.90 -9.07
CA GLY A 71 -4.90 1.53 -9.07
C GLY A 71 -4.92 2.93 -8.46
N GLU A 72 -5.85 3.79 -8.90
CA GLU A 72 -6.02 5.13 -8.32
C GLU A 72 -6.33 5.09 -6.82
N VAL A 73 -7.19 4.18 -6.36
CA VAL A 73 -7.52 4.03 -4.93
C VAL A 73 -6.29 3.63 -4.11
N ILE A 74 -5.45 2.73 -4.63
CA ILE A 74 -4.21 2.31 -3.95
C ILE A 74 -3.24 3.48 -3.88
N THR A 75 -2.99 4.18 -5.00
CA THR A 75 -2.10 5.35 -5.02
C THR A 75 -2.57 6.45 -4.08
N GLU A 76 -3.86 6.83 -4.15
CA GLU A 76 -4.43 7.86 -3.25
C GLU A 76 -4.35 7.47 -1.77
N TYR A 77 -4.45 6.17 -1.47
CA TYR A 77 -4.26 5.70 -0.11
C TYR A 77 -2.79 5.82 0.31
N LEU A 78 -1.85 5.33 -0.50
CA LEU A 78 -0.41 5.35 -0.20
C LEU A 78 0.12 6.78 -0.03
N ASP A 79 -0.42 7.73 -0.80
CA ASP A 79 -0.08 9.16 -0.72
C ASP A 79 -0.74 9.86 0.50
N SER A 80 -1.63 9.18 1.23
CA SER A 80 -2.32 9.76 2.37
C SER A 80 -1.56 9.57 3.69
N ASP A 81 -1.66 10.55 4.59
CA ASP A 81 -1.13 10.45 5.97
C ASP A 81 -1.67 9.23 6.75
N GLN A 82 -2.77 8.62 6.28
CA GLN A 82 -3.34 7.43 6.89
C GLN A 82 -2.53 6.18 6.56
N ALA A 83 -1.94 6.08 5.36
CA ALA A 83 -1.10 4.94 5.01
C ALA A 83 0.10 4.84 5.95
N ALA A 84 0.76 5.94 6.26
CA ALA A 84 1.87 5.96 7.22
C ALA A 84 1.45 5.41 8.59
N LYS A 85 0.25 5.76 9.08
CA LYS A 85 -0.28 5.29 10.38
C LYS A 85 -0.65 3.82 10.36
N ASP A 86 -1.29 3.37 9.29
CA ASP A 86 -1.78 2.00 9.15
C ASP A 86 -0.62 1.02 8.85
N LEU A 87 0.42 1.48 8.17
CA LEU A 87 1.62 0.70 7.84
C LEU A 87 2.68 0.74 8.93
N ALA A 88 2.79 1.80 9.74
CA ALA A 88 3.76 1.90 10.84
C ALA A 88 3.84 0.66 11.76
N PRO A 89 2.73 -0.01 12.15
CA PRO A 89 2.82 -1.23 12.97
C PRO A 89 3.13 -2.50 12.17
N ALA A 90 2.96 -2.49 10.85
CA ALA A 90 3.22 -3.62 9.96
C ALA A 90 4.64 -3.58 9.38
N LEU A 91 5.20 -2.38 9.23
CA LEU A 91 6.61 -2.20 8.95
C LEU A 91 7.37 -2.57 10.22
N PRO A 92 8.38 -3.46 10.15
CA PRO A 92 9.30 -3.58 11.27
C PRO A 92 9.78 -2.18 11.60
N SER A 93 9.68 -1.78 12.87
CA SER A 93 10.43 -0.59 13.30
C SER A 93 11.85 -0.78 12.78
N PRO A 94 12.48 0.23 12.18
CA PRO A 94 13.91 0.19 11.93
C PRO A 94 14.57 0.14 13.32
N SER A 95 14.60 -1.04 13.92
CA SER A 95 15.67 -1.44 14.80
C SER A 95 16.85 -1.45 13.87
N LEU A 96 17.43 -0.26 13.68
CA LEU A 96 18.76 -0.10 13.15
C LEU A 96 19.59 -1.08 13.98
N PRO A 97 20.06 -2.22 13.41
CA PRO A 97 21.11 -2.92 14.10
C PRO A 97 22.20 -1.86 14.24
N ALA A 98 22.66 -1.67 15.49
CA ALA A 98 23.83 -0.86 15.77
C ALA A 98 24.84 -1.16 14.67
N SER A 99 25.28 -0.13 13.98
CA SER A 99 26.07 -0.12 12.74
C SER A 99 27.36 -0.94 12.92
N ALA A 100 27.22 -2.25 13.04
CA ALA A 100 28.27 -3.16 13.43
C ALA A 100 29.02 -3.47 12.14
N ASP A 101 30.14 -2.76 11.98
CA ASP A 101 31.31 -3.25 11.29
C ASP A 101 31.12 -3.65 9.82
N VAL A 102 30.29 -2.91 9.08
CA VAL A 102 30.35 -3.00 7.61
C VAL A 102 31.70 -2.44 7.16
N SER A 103 32.43 -3.20 6.35
CA SER A 103 33.75 -2.78 5.88
C SER A 103 33.66 -1.46 5.09
N PRO A 104 34.73 -0.62 5.11
CA PRO A 104 34.78 0.58 4.27
C PRO A 104 34.60 0.28 2.78
N GLU A 105 35.04 -0.91 2.33
CA GLU A 105 34.91 -1.39 0.96
C GLU A 105 33.44 -1.63 0.60
N CYS A 106 32.69 -2.33 1.45
CA CYS A 106 31.25 -2.52 1.29
C CYS A 106 30.49 -1.20 1.27
N ARG A 107 30.81 -0.27 2.19
CA ARG A 107 30.19 1.07 2.22
C ARG A 107 30.44 1.84 0.92
N THR A 108 31.66 1.75 0.39
CA THR A 108 32.03 2.42 -0.87
C THR A 108 31.26 1.84 -2.05
N TRP A 109 31.12 0.52 -2.11
CA TRP A 109 30.33 -0.16 -3.13
C TRP A 109 28.85 0.24 -3.04
N ILE A 110 28.23 0.13 -1.86
CA ILE A 110 26.82 0.55 -1.62
C ILE A 110 26.60 2.01 -2.06
N LYS A 111 27.54 2.91 -1.73
CA LYS A 111 27.45 4.32 -2.12
C LYS A 111 27.54 4.50 -3.64
N ALA A 112 28.38 3.73 -4.32
CA ALA A 112 28.50 3.77 -5.77
C ALA A 112 27.22 3.28 -6.44
N GLU A 113 26.66 2.16 -5.98
CA GLU A 113 25.38 1.63 -6.49
C GLU A 113 24.21 2.57 -6.25
N LEU A 114 24.11 3.17 -5.06
CA LEU A 114 23.04 4.15 -4.76
C LEU A 114 23.13 5.44 -5.58
N LEU A 115 24.31 5.75 -6.13
CA LEU A 115 24.53 6.91 -7.00
C LEU A 115 24.49 6.54 -8.49
N ASP A 116 24.45 5.26 -8.83
CA ASP A 116 24.41 4.79 -10.20
C ASP A 116 22.96 4.67 -10.66
N ASP A 117 22.52 5.60 -11.52
CA ASP A 117 21.16 5.62 -12.10
C ASP A 117 20.98 4.59 -13.24
N THR A 118 21.93 3.67 -13.45
CA THR A 118 21.80 2.68 -14.53
C THR A 118 20.85 1.56 -14.10
N GLU A 119 19.93 1.16 -14.99
CA GLU A 119 18.82 0.24 -14.66
C GLU A 119 19.26 -1.23 -14.42
N GLU A 120 20.57 -1.51 -14.41
CA GLU A 120 21.13 -2.85 -14.30
C GLU A 120 21.92 -3.00 -12.99
N ILE A 121 21.23 -3.38 -11.92
CA ILE A 121 21.86 -3.66 -10.61
C ILE A 121 22.64 -4.96 -10.72
N ASP A 122 23.96 -4.88 -10.90
CA ASP A 122 24.84 -6.04 -10.76
C ASP A 122 25.20 -6.24 -9.28
N ALA A 123 24.49 -7.15 -8.63
CA ALA A 123 24.76 -7.50 -7.23
C ALA A 123 26.05 -8.33 -7.04
N THR A 124 26.67 -8.82 -8.12
CA THR A 124 27.88 -9.67 -8.07
C THR A 124 29.05 -8.98 -7.35
N PRO A 125 29.48 -7.76 -7.72
CA PRO A 125 30.52 -7.03 -7.01
C PRO A 125 30.18 -6.73 -5.54
N GLY A 126 28.90 -6.66 -5.20
CA GLY A 126 28.44 -6.44 -3.83
C GLY A 126 28.79 -7.58 -2.89
N TYR A 127 28.70 -8.83 -3.36
CA TYR A 127 29.07 -10.00 -2.56
C TYR A 127 30.57 -10.03 -2.23
N ASP A 128 31.43 -9.62 -3.16
CA ASP A 128 32.87 -9.55 -2.93
C ASP A 128 33.24 -8.40 -1.97
N ALA A 129 32.57 -7.25 -2.08
CA ALA A 129 32.86 -6.07 -1.26
C ALA A 129 32.30 -6.17 0.17
N CYS A 130 31.14 -6.80 0.32
CA CYS A 130 30.42 -6.89 1.59
C CYS A 130 30.67 -8.20 2.34
N GLY A 131 31.15 -9.25 1.66
CA GLY A 131 31.34 -10.57 2.25
C GLY A 131 30.01 -11.26 2.55
N ASP A 132 30.02 -12.22 3.47
CA ASP A 132 28.86 -13.02 3.88
C ASP A 132 27.91 -12.27 4.83
N LEU A 133 27.50 -11.04 4.47
CA LEU A 133 26.41 -10.37 5.18
C LEU A 133 25.10 -11.12 4.92
N SER A 134 24.32 -11.32 5.97
CA SER A 134 22.93 -11.71 5.78
C SER A 134 22.16 -10.59 5.06
N GLY A 135 21.03 -10.94 4.43
CA GLY A 135 20.19 -9.94 3.76
C GLY A 135 19.71 -8.82 4.70
N GLU A 136 19.52 -9.12 5.99
CA GLU A 136 19.14 -8.13 7.00
C GLU A 136 20.30 -7.17 7.32
N GLU A 137 21.53 -7.69 7.42
CA GLU A 137 22.74 -6.88 7.64
C GLU A 137 23.08 -6.02 6.41
N LEU A 138 22.94 -6.57 5.21
CA LEU A 138 23.13 -5.82 3.97
C LEU A 138 22.09 -4.71 3.82
N GLN A 139 20.81 -4.98 4.12
CA GLN A 139 19.77 -3.96 4.09
C GLN A 139 20.05 -2.84 5.10
N ALA A 140 20.45 -3.18 6.33
CA ALA A 140 20.82 -2.18 7.32
C ALA A 140 22.04 -1.34 6.91
N ALA A 141 23.00 -1.95 6.20
CA ALA A 141 24.14 -1.22 5.65
C ALA A 141 23.73 -0.24 4.54
N ILE A 142 22.80 -0.65 3.66
CA ILE A 142 22.23 0.20 2.61
C ILE A 142 21.49 1.38 3.23
N ASP A 143 20.61 1.14 4.20
CA ASP A 143 19.83 2.17 4.88
C ASP A 143 20.75 3.21 5.56
N ALA A 144 21.82 2.74 6.22
CA ALA A 144 22.79 3.62 6.87
C ALA A 144 23.56 4.51 5.86
N VAL A 145 23.96 3.97 4.70
CA VAL A 145 24.64 4.75 3.65
C VAL A 145 23.68 5.72 2.97
N ALA A 146 22.42 5.33 2.76
CA ALA A 146 21.39 6.19 2.20
C ALA A 146 21.07 7.38 3.12
N GLU A 147 21.01 7.17 4.44
CA GLU A 147 20.85 8.24 5.42
C GLU A 147 22.05 9.20 5.42
N GLU A 148 23.28 8.67 5.36
CA GLU A 148 24.51 9.47 5.27
C GLU A 148 24.55 10.32 3.99
N LEU A 149 24.12 9.76 2.85
CA LEU A 149 23.98 10.48 1.59
C LEU A 149 22.93 11.59 1.69
N SER A 150 21.78 11.30 2.28
CA SER A 150 20.69 12.27 2.48
C SER A 150 21.11 13.44 3.39
N ALA A 151 21.90 13.16 4.43
CA ALA A 151 22.48 14.18 5.30
C ALA A 151 23.54 15.04 4.57
N GLN A 152 24.30 14.47 3.64
CA GLN A 152 25.26 15.23 2.80
C GLN A 152 24.55 16.18 1.81
N ILE A 153 23.35 15.81 1.35
CA ILE A 153 22.57 16.58 0.36
C ILE A 153 21.75 17.70 1.01
N THR A 154 21.54 17.65 2.34
CA THR A 154 20.90 18.73 3.09
C THR A 154 21.98 19.69 3.63
N PRO A 155 22.33 20.77 2.91
CA PRO A 155 23.20 21.79 3.49
C PRO A 155 22.49 22.38 4.71
N GLU A 156 23.08 22.22 5.89
CA GLU A 156 22.68 22.98 7.08
C GLU A 156 22.56 24.46 6.68
N SER A 157 21.32 24.94 6.66
CA SER A 157 20.94 26.31 6.29
C SER A 157 20.54 27.07 7.55
#